data_AF-A0A2E4WTT8-F1
#
_entry.id   AF-A0A2E4WTT8-F1
#
_cell.length_a   1.000
_cell.length_b   1.000
_cell.length_c   1.000
_cell.angle_alpha   90.00
_cell.angle_beta   90.00
_cell.angle_gamma   90.00
#
_symmetry.space_group_name_H-M   'P 1'
#
loop_
_entity.id
_entity.type
_entity.pdbx_description
1 polymer ?
#
loop_
_entity_poly.entity_id
_entity_poly.type
_entity_poly.pdbx_seq_one_letter_code
_entity_poly.pdbx_strand_id
1 'polypeptide(L)'
;MEYVAEGFELLGEDGYSCVDCHKIRGEGGKKGPDLSDYMSRQWLIDFIGNSSHKRFYGEDNDRMPNFLEVTNEDGSVKPGKLDLKSVELIVDWLRQEYTKSKVHK
;
A
#
# COMPACT_ATOMS: atom_id res chain seq x y z
N MET A 1 -11.21 15.44 -5.54
CA MET A 1 -10.43 15.26 -6.78
C MET A 1 -8.95 15.38 -6.50
N GLU A 2 -8.51 16.33 -5.68
CA GLU A 2 -7.13 16.45 -5.18
C GLU A 2 -6.56 15.13 -4.62
N TYR A 3 -7.25 14.48 -3.66
CA TYR A 3 -6.84 13.18 -3.13
C TYR A 3 -6.78 12.02 -4.15
N VAL A 4 -7.47 12.15 -5.28
CA VAL A 4 -7.44 11.14 -6.37
C VAL A 4 -6.19 11.30 -7.21
N ALA A 5 -5.83 12.56 -7.48
CA ALA A 5 -4.58 12.89 -8.15
C ALA A 5 -3.40 12.52 -7.26
N GLU A 6 -3.41 12.90 -5.98
CA GLU A 6 -2.33 12.61 -5.03
C GLU A 6 -2.10 11.09 -4.85
N GLY A 7 -3.15 10.30 -4.63
CA GLY A 7 -3.03 8.85 -4.55
C GLY A 7 -2.55 8.19 -5.85
N PHE A 8 -2.91 8.75 -7.01
CA PHE A 8 -2.44 8.28 -8.32
C PHE A 8 -1.00 8.69 -8.61
N GLU A 9 -0.61 9.91 -8.24
CA GLU A 9 0.75 10.42 -8.33
C GLU A 9 1.68 9.60 -7.43
N LEU A 10 1.26 9.25 -6.21
CA LEU A 10 2.00 8.34 -5.33
C LEU A 10 2.17 6.91 -5.90
N LEU A 11 1.29 6.48 -6.82
CA LEU A 11 1.47 5.23 -7.56
C LEU A 11 2.45 5.37 -8.74
N GLY A 12 2.70 6.60 -9.21
CA GLY A 12 3.39 6.90 -10.47
C GLY A 12 4.73 7.65 -10.36
N GLU A 13 4.95 8.49 -9.34
CA GLU A 13 6.21 9.22 -9.18
C GLU A 13 7.31 8.33 -8.57
N ASP A 14 8.46 8.33 -9.24
CA ASP A 14 9.77 7.80 -8.84
C ASP A 14 9.82 6.41 -8.16
N GLY A 15 9.06 5.44 -8.70
CA GLY A 15 9.44 4.02 -8.57
C GLY A 15 8.98 3.29 -7.30
N TYR A 16 7.77 3.57 -6.79
CA TYR A 16 7.14 2.67 -5.83
C TYR A 16 6.70 1.34 -6.45
N SER A 17 6.74 1.22 -7.78
CA SER A 17 6.73 -0.06 -8.50
C SER A 17 5.52 -0.95 -8.20
N CYS A 18 4.44 -0.38 -7.64
CA CYS A 18 3.23 -1.13 -7.32
C CYS A 18 2.75 -1.86 -8.57
N VAL A 19 2.68 -1.14 -9.68
CA VAL A 19 2.28 -1.65 -11.01
C VAL A 19 3.36 -2.50 -11.69
N ASP A 20 4.62 -2.52 -11.24
CA ASP A 20 5.65 -3.40 -11.81
C ASP A 20 5.42 -4.85 -11.38
N CYS A 21 4.89 -5.03 -10.17
CA CYS A 21 4.61 -6.35 -9.61
C CYS A 21 3.12 -6.69 -9.65
N HIS A 22 2.25 -5.74 -9.32
CA HIS A 22 0.81 -5.95 -9.19
C HIS A 22 0.04 -5.43 -10.39
N LYS A 23 -1.15 -6.02 -10.60
CA LYS A 23 -2.14 -5.38 -11.46
C LYS A 23 -2.94 -4.36 -10.67
N ILE A 24 -3.37 -3.33 -11.37
CA ILE A 24 -4.41 -2.42 -10.94
C ILE A 24 -5.39 -2.29 -12.10
N ARG A 25 -6.61 -2.76 -11.87
CA ARG A 25 -7.76 -2.78 -12.77
C ARG A 25 -7.43 -3.53 -14.05
N GLY A 26 -6.74 -4.67 -13.90
CA GLY A 26 -6.30 -5.51 -15.00
C GLY A 26 -4.97 -5.13 -15.65
N GLU A 27 -4.43 -3.93 -15.38
CA GLU A 27 -3.22 -3.41 -16.01
C GLU A 27 -2.02 -3.44 -15.06
N GLY A 28 -0.81 -3.68 -15.60
CA GLY A 28 0.44 -3.73 -14.82
C GLY A 28 1.08 -5.13 -14.75
N GLY A 29 1.71 -5.41 -13.61
CA GLY A 29 2.56 -6.57 -13.37
C GLY A 29 1.81 -7.90 -13.26
N LYS A 30 2.56 -8.98 -13.05
CA LYS A 30 2.00 -10.35 -12.92
C LYS A 30 2.58 -11.14 -11.74
N LYS A 31 3.36 -10.50 -10.87
CA LYS A 31 4.08 -11.14 -9.76
C LYS A 31 3.25 -11.17 -8.48
N GLY A 32 2.38 -10.18 -8.29
CA GLY A 32 1.43 -10.10 -7.17
C GLY A 32 -0.03 -10.12 -7.63
N PRO A 33 -0.99 -10.20 -6.68
CA PRO A 33 -2.42 -10.11 -6.97
C PRO A 33 -2.80 -8.76 -7.58
N ASP A 34 -3.96 -8.72 -8.25
CA ASP A 34 -4.59 -7.44 -8.60
C ASP A 34 -5.05 -6.74 -7.31
N LEU A 35 -4.62 -5.49 -7.13
CA LEU A 35 -4.89 -4.72 -5.92
C LEU A 35 -6.21 -3.94 -5.98
N SER A 36 -6.94 -4.00 -7.08
CA SER A 36 -8.23 -3.32 -7.24
C SER A 36 -9.24 -3.86 -6.26
N ASP A 37 -9.73 -3.00 -5.36
CA ASP A 37 -10.69 -3.36 -4.31
C ASP A 37 -10.28 -4.60 -3.50
N TYR A 38 -8.97 -4.83 -3.37
CA TYR A 38 -8.41 -6.02 -2.72
C TYR A 38 -8.55 -5.95 -1.20
N MET A 39 -9.27 -6.89 -0.58
CA MET A 39 -9.45 -6.98 0.88
C MET A 39 -9.98 -5.67 1.51
N SER A 40 -10.07 -5.57 2.83
CA SER A 40 -10.54 -4.35 3.50
C SER A 40 -9.48 -3.23 3.50
N ARG A 41 -9.92 -1.97 3.66
CA ARG A 41 -9.03 -0.80 3.79
C ARG A 41 -7.96 -1.00 4.86
N GLN A 42 -8.37 -1.36 6.08
CA GLN A 42 -7.43 -1.56 7.18
C GLN A 42 -6.45 -2.70 6.89
N TRP A 43 -6.93 -3.77 6.27
CA TRP A 43 -6.07 -4.89 5.90
C TRP A 43 -4.97 -4.44 4.92
N LEU A 44 -5.33 -3.66 3.89
CA LEU A 44 -4.35 -3.13 2.93
C LEU A 44 -3.37 -2.15 3.55
N ILE A 45 -3.81 -1.25 4.45
CA ILE A 45 -2.92 -0.31 5.15
C ILE A 45 -1.86 -1.08 5.94
N ASP A 46 -2.30 -2.04 6.74
CA ASP A 46 -1.39 -2.82 7.56
C ASP A 46 -0.43 -3.68 6.70
N PHE A 47 -0.93 -4.22 5.58
CA PHE A 47 -0.17 -5.08 4.68
C PHE A 47 0.88 -4.31 3.88
N ILE A 48 0.50 -3.18 3.28
CA ILE A 48 1.44 -2.29 2.58
C ILE A 48 2.44 -1.70 3.58
N GLY A 49 1.99 -1.40 4.81
CA GLY A 49 2.86 -0.89 5.85
C GLY A 49 3.95 -1.88 6.28
N ASN A 50 3.58 -3.11 6.63
CA ASN A 50 4.49 -4.12 7.16
C ASN A 50 4.16 -5.54 6.63
N SER A 51 4.43 -5.77 5.34
CA SER A 51 4.17 -7.05 4.67
C SER A 51 5.01 -8.21 5.23
N SER A 52 6.17 -7.92 5.85
CA SER A 52 7.00 -8.92 6.56
C SER A 52 6.48 -9.29 7.95
N HIS A 53 5.39 -8.70 8.45
CA HIS A 53 4.85 -9.09 9.75
C HIS A 53 4.34 -10.55 9.70
N LYS A 54 4.55 -11.32 10.78
CA LYS A 54 4.14 -12.75 10.92
C LYS A 54 2.66 -13.06 10.64
N ARG A 55 1.80 -12.04 10.62
CA ARG A 55 0.37 -12.17 10.31
C ARG A 55 0.08 -12.23 8.81
N PHE A 56 1.10 -11.95 8.00
CA PHE A 56 1.06 -11.93 6.54
C PHE A 56 2.04 -12.98 6.01
N TYR A 57 3.15 -12.56 5.41
CA TYR A 57 4.16 -13.47 4.87
C TYR A 57 5.21 -13.87 5.90
N GLY A 58 5.48 -13.05 6.92
CA GLY A 58 6.57 -13.32 7.85
C GLY A 58 7.91 -13.46 7.12
N GLU A 59 8.63 -14.54 7.42
CA GLU A 59 9.91 -14.90 6.81
C GLU A 59 9.80 -15.29 5.32
N ASP A 60 8.59 -15.62 4.84
CA ASP A 60 8.35 -16.01 3.44
C ASP A 60 8.19 -14.79 2.50
N ASN A 61 8.34 -13.56 3.01
CA ASN A 61 8.29 -12.35 2.19
C ASN A 61 9.58 -12.21 1.34
N ASP A 62 9.50 -12.61 0.08
CA ASP A 62 10.66 -12.67 -0.79
C ASP A 62 11.03 -11.31 -1.43
N ARG A 63 10.02 -10.46 -1.71
CA ARG A 63 10.18 -9.31 -2.61
C ARG A 63 9.29 -8.10 -2.31
N MET A 64 8.26 -8.21 -1.45
CA MET A 64 7.38 -7.07 -1.16
C MET A 64 8.02 -6.18 -0.09
N PRO A 65 8.30 -4.89 -0.37
CA PRO A 65 8.87 -4.01 0.63
C PRO A 65 7.84 -3.62 1.69
N ASN A 66 8.32 -3.28 2.88
CA ASN A 66 7.55 -2.52 3.87
C ASN A 66 7.61 -1.05 3.47
N PHE A 67 6.45 -0.40 3.39
CA PHE A 67 6.40 1.01 3.01
C PHE A 67 6.35 1.95 4.21
N LEU A 68 5.89 1.48 5.37
CA LEU A 68 5.97 2.23 6.62
C LEU A 68 7.22 1.85 7.41
N GLU A 69 7.56 2.71 8.39
CA GLU A 69 8.61 2.41 9.36
C GLU A 69 8.26 1.14 10.14
N VAL A 70 9.26 0.28 10.31
CA VAL A 70 9.13 -0.95 11.09
C VAL A 70 10.20 -0.98 12.17
N THR A 71 9.75 -1.10 13.42
CA THR A 71 10.62 -1.43 14.55
C THR A 71 10.68 -2.94 14.69
N ASN A 72 11.88 -3.50 14.58
CA ASN A 72 12.13 -4.93 14.72
C ASN A 72 12.15 -5.34 16.21
N GLU A 73 12.09 -6.64 16.48
CA GLU A 73 12.08 -7.17 17.85
C GLU A 73 13.38 -6.85 18.63
N ASP A 74 14.49 -6.66 17.92
CA ASP A 74 15.78 -6.24 18.49
C ASP A 74 15.87 -4.73 18.80
N GLY A 75 14.79 -3.98 18.56
CA GLY A 75 14.71 -2.53 18.77
C GLY A 75 15.29 -1.71 17.62
N SER A 76 15.83 -2.33 16.57
CA SER A 76 16.28 -1.61 15.38
C SER A 76 15.08 -1.04 14.61
N VAL A 77 15.24 0.17 14.08
CA VAL A 77 14.21 0.85 13.28
C VAL A 77 14.64 0.84 11.82
N LYS A 78 13.78 0.27 10.97
CA LYS A 78 13.93 0.34 9.52
C LYS A 78 12.99 1.44 8.99
N PRO A 79 13.52 2.54 8.43
CA PRO A 79 12.68 3.62 7.95
C PRO A 79 11.78 3.15 6.79
N GLY A 80 10.56 3.66 6.79
CA GLY A 80 9.62 3.48 5.69
C GLY A 80 10.00 4.31 4.47
N LYS A 81 9.46 3.95 3.32
CA LYS A 81 9.56 4.79 2.12
C LYS A 81 8.43 5.81 2.02
N LEU A 82 7.32 5.55 2.70
CA LEU A 82 6.11 6.37 2.71
C LEU A 82 5.73 6.65 4.17
N ASP A 83 4.99 7.74 4.38
CA ASP A 83 4.29 7.96 5.64
C ASP A 83 2.90 7.31 5.65
N LEU A 84 2.27 7.28 6.82
CA LEU A 84 0.94 6.68 6.97
C LEU A 84 -0.09 7.35 6.06
N LYS A 85 -0.02 8.67 5.92
CA LYS A 85 -0.99 9.44 5.13
C LYS A 85 -0.94 9.05 3.65
N SER A 86 0.26 8.89 3.11
CA SER A 86 0.48 8.45 1.74
C SER A 86 -0.04 7.03 1.51
N VAL A 87 0.22 6.11 2.43
CA VAL A 87 -0.31 4.74 2.36
C VAL A 87 -1.84 4.74 2.39
N GLU A 88 -2.46 5.54 3.25
CA GLU A 88 -3.91 5.66 3.30
C GLU A 88 -4.51 6.17 1.98
N LEU A 89 -3.90 7.19 1.37
CA LEU A 89 -4.35 7.73 0.08
C LEU A 89 -4.23 6.71 -1.06
N ILE A 90 -3.13 5.95 -1.10
CA ILE A 90 -2.94 4.86 -2.05
C ILE A 90 -4.05 3.82 -1.86
N VAL A 91 -4.31 3.38 -0.62
CA VAL A 91 -5.34 2.37 -0.34
C VAL A 91 -6.73 2.87 -0.71
N ASP A 92 -7.07 4.11 -0.37
CA ASP A 92 -8.35 4.72 -0.72
C ASP A 92 -8.52 4.81 -2.25
N TRP A 93 -7.43 5.04 -2.98
CA TRP A 93 -7.43 5.01 -4.44
C TRP A 93 -7.61 3.59 -5.01
N LEU A 94 -6.87 2.60 -4.49
CA LEU A 94 -6.96 1.19 -4.89
C LEU A 94 -8.38 0.64 -4.70
N ARG A 95 -9.02 1.04 -3.60
CA ARG A 95 -10.38 0.61 -3.23
C ARG A 95 -11.50 1.48 -3.81
N GLN A 96 -11.16 2.57 -4.50
CA GLN A 96 -12.12 3.56 -4.99
C GLN A 96 -12.98 4.20 -3.87
N GLU A 97 -12.42 4.28 -2.66
CA GLU A 97 -13.09 4.85 -1.47
C GLU A 97 -12.75 6.32 -1.25
N TYR A 98 -11.90 6.91 -2.10
CA TYR A 98 -11.53 8.33 -2.09
C TYR A 98 -12.71 9.32 -2.19
N THR A 99 -13.88 8.88 -2.65
CA THR A 99 -15.12 9.68 -2.66
C THR A 99 -16.00 9.47 -1.43
N LYS A 100 -15.84 8.35 -0.72
CA LYS A 100 -16.69 7.96 0.43
C LYS A 100 -16.30 8.68 1.72
N SER A 101 -15.10 9.26 1.80
CA SER A 101 -14.64 10.06 2.93
C SER A 101 -15.37 11.42 3.09
N LYS A 102 -16.31 11.75 2.18
CA LYS A 102 -17.24 12.89 2.34
C LYS A 102 -18.59 12.50 2.95
N VAL A 103 -18.64 11.66 3.98
CA VAL A 103 -19.77 11.66 4.92
C VAL A 103 -19.28 11.28 6.30
N HIS A 104 -18.73 12.21 7.07
CA HIS A 104 -19.01 12.32 8.50
C HIS A 104 -19.25 13.81 8.76
N LYS A 105 -20.52 14.12 9.05
CA LYS A 105 -21.00 15.44 9.47
C LYS A 105 -20.63 15.67 10.93
#